data_AF-A0A3R5WB71-F1
#
_entry.id   AF-A0A3R5WB71-F1
#
_cell.length_a   1.000
_cell.length_b   1.000
_cell.length_c   1.000
_cell.angle_alpha   90.00
_cell.angle_beta   90.00
_cell.angle_gamma   90.00
#
_symmetry.space_group_name_H-M   'P 1'
#
loop_
_entity.id
_entity.type
_entity.pdbx_description
1 polymer ?
#
loop_
_entity_poly.entity_id
_entity_poly.type
_entity_poly.pdbx_seq_one_letter_code
_entity_poly.pdbx_strand_id
1 'polypeptide(L)'
;RCFRHSHPSREPYSCHEIVEPRTDVIKKTESIQTFSHSGKCSLHKEKLTLYCSDCSQSCCTKCKSMECHRGHSIILIEDAYSDLKISLNNSLSKLDNTQAHVTTSLKCQRDNLKDMQVGITLTYNGLLLQIVTYMKSYLMGTLTTSYNY
;
A
#
# COMPACT_ATOMS: atom_id res chain seq x y z
N ARG A 1 -11.36 -13.29 7.79
CA ARG A 1 -10.31 -13.33 6.74
C ARG A 1 -9.63 -11.97 6.73
N CYS A 2 -8.31 -11.92 6.91
CA CYS A 2 -7.55 -10.66 7.01
C CYS A 2 -6.45 -10.66 5.94
N PHE A 3 -6.14 -9.49 5.38
CA PHE A 3 -5.08 -9.37 4.39
C PHE A 3 -3.72 -9.41 5.06
N ARG A 4 -2.76 -10.07 4.42
CA ARG A 4 -1.41 -10.32 4.93
C ARG A 4 -0.64 -9.04 5.34
N HIS A 5 -1.03 -7.90 4.78
CA HIS A 5 -0.46 -6.58 5.04
C HIS A 5 -0.99 -5.90 6.31
N SER A 6 -2.03 -6.45 6.96
CA SER A 6 -2.74 -5.81 8.07
C SER A 6 -2.37 -6.37 9.46
N HIS A 7 -1.33 -7.20 9.58
CA HIS A 7 -0.90 -7.78 10.87
C HIS A 7 0.52 -7.35 11.27
N PRO A 8 0.67 -6.50 12.31
CA PRO A 8 1.98 -6.09 12.82
C PRO A 8 2.60 -7.06 13.85
N SER A 9 1.84 -8.02 14.40
CA SER A 9 2.29 -8.94 15.46
C SER A 9 1.90 -10.38 15.10
N ARG A 10 2.90 -11.25 14.94
CA ARG A 10 2.75 -12.67 14.56
C ARG A 10 2.91 -13.57 15.78
N GLU A 11 1.85 -13.71 16.57
CA GLU A 11 1.78 -14.63 17.71
C GLU A 11 0.61 -15.63 17.54
N PRO A 12 0.66 -16.83 18.16
CA PRO A 12 0.38 -18.11 17.49
C PRO A 12 -1.08 -18.59 17.52
N TYR A 13 -2.04 -17.78 17.95
CA TYR A 13 -3.45 -18.21 18.08
C TYR A 13 -4.33 -17.56 17.00
N SER A 14 -4.26 -18.10 15.78
CA SER A 14 -4.95 -17.55 14.60
C SER A 14 -6.00 -18.54 14.07
N CYS A 15 -7.28 -18.34 14.43
CA CYS A 15 -8.41 -19.07 13.83
C CYS A 15 -8.86 -18.45 12.48
N HIS A 16 -7.95 -17.93 11.66
CA HIS A 16 -8.26 -17.46 10.32
C HIS A 16 -7.14 -17.73 9.32
N GLU A 17 -7.53 -18.15 8.11
CA GLU A 17 -6.63 -18.37 6.98
C GLU A 17 -6.23 -17.02 6.35
N ILE A 18 -4.92 -16.84 6.13
CA ILE A 18 -4.35 -15.69 5.43
C ILE A 18 -4.54 -15.94 3.93
N VAL A 19 -5.24 -15.04 3.24
CA VAL A 19 -5.56 -15.18 1.81
C VAL A 19 -4.81 -14.09 1.03
N GLU A 20 -4.32 -14.45 -0.15
CA GLU A 20 -3.74 -13.51 -1.11
C GLU A 20 -4.80 -12.49 -1.60
N PRO A 21 -4.40 -11.25 -1.94
CA PRO A 21 -5.31 -10.31 -2.60
C PRO A 21 -5.84 -10.92 -3.92
N ARG A 22 -7.16 -10.91 -4.12
CA ARG A 22 -7.75 -11.35 -5.39
C ARG A 22 -7.30 -10.45 -6.53
N THR A 23 -6.54 -10.99 -7.48
CA THR A 23 -6.08 -10.30 -8.69
C THR A 23 -7.14 -10.31 -9.81
N ASP A 24 -8.17 -11.13 -9.64
CA ASP A 24 -9.29 -11.39 -10.54
C ASP A 24 -10.42 -10.34 -10.47
N VAL A 25 -10.31 -9.33 -9.61
CA VAL A 25 -11.32 -8.25 -9.49
C VAL A 25 -11.37 -7.36 -10.74
N ILE A 26 -10.30 -7.29 -11.53
CA ILE A 26 -10.22 -6.41 -12.71
C ILE A 26 -11.05 -6.94 -13.91
N LYS A 27 -11.41 -8.23 -13.95
CA LYS A 27 -12.24 -8.79 -15.04
C LYS A 27 -13.73 -8.89 -14.71
N LYS A 28 -14.16 -8.30 -13.60
CA LYS A 28 -15.47 -8.63 -13.01
C LYS A 28 -16.39 -7.43 -12.82
N THR A 29 -16.36 -6.44 -13.71
CA THR A 29 -17.46 -5.45 -13.80
C THR A 29 -18.79 -6.11 -14.20
N GLU A 30 -18.76 -7.28 -14.85
CA GLU A 30 -19.95 -8.05 -15.19
C GLU A 30 -20.41 -9.01 -14.08
N SER A 31 -19.65 -9.14 -12.99
CA SER A 31 -19.87 -10.26 -12.07
C SER A 31 -19.49 -9.91 -10.63
N ILE A 32 -19.67 -8.64 -10.25
CA ILE A 32 -20.03 -8.29 -8.87
C ILE A 32 -21.40 -8.94 -8.65
N GLN A 33 -21.41 -10.20 -8.20
CA GLN A 33 -22.58 -10.86 -7.64
C GLN A 33 -22.89 -10.23 -6.27
N THR A 34 -23.25 -8.94 -6.29
CA THR A 34 -24.05 -8.34 -5.24
C THR A 34 -25.42 -9.00 -5.28
N PHE A 35 -26.02 -9.13 -4.10
CA PHE A 35 -27.22 -9.86 -3.71
C PHE A 35 -28.54 -9.47 -4.43
N SER A 36 -28.50 -9.00 -5.68
CA SER A 36 -29.67 -8.70 -6.52
C SER A 36 -29.24 -8.29 -7.94
N HIS A 37 -28.78 -9.23 -8.78
CA HIS A 37 -28.47 -8.94 -10.20
C HIS A 37 -29.71 -8.50 -11.03
N SER A 38 -30.90 -8.51 -10.43
CA SER A 38 -32.14 -8.04 -11.03
C SER A 38 -32.50 -6.59 -10.69
N GLY A 39 -31.69 -5.89 -9.89
CA GLY A 39 -32.05 -4.57 -9.34
C GLY A 39 -33.31 -4.61 -8.48
N LYS A 40 -33.71 -5.80 -8.00
CA LYS A 40 -34.89 -6.04 -7.20
C LYS A 40 -34.52 -6.65 -5.86
N CYS A 41 -35.24 -6.27 -4.81
CA CYS A 41 -35.14 -6.79 -3.46
C CYS A 41 -35.33 -8.32 -3.46
N SER A 42 -34.47 -9.03 -2.74
CA SER A 42 -34.52 -10.48 -2.60
C SER A 42 -35.81 -10.96 -1.93
N LEU A 43 -36.29 -10.21 -0.93
CA LEU A 43 -37.49 -10.49 -0.13
C LEU A 43 -38.78 -10.09 -0.85
N HIS A 44 -38.85 -8.84 -1.31
CA HIS A 44 -40.10 -8.26 -1.82
C HIS A 44 -40.23 -8.29 -3.34
N LYS A 45 -39.15 -8.68 -4.06
CA LYS A 45 -39.06 -8.66 -5.54
C LYS A 45 -39.35 -7.29 -6.18
N GLU A 46 -39.30 -6.21 -5.40
CA GLU A 46 -39.48 -4.82 -5.86
C GLU A 46 -38.16 -4.15 -6.22
N LYS A 47 -38.20 -3.15 -7.11
CA LYS A 47 -37.00 -2.40 -7.51
C LYS A 47 -36.33 -1.76 -6.28
N LEU A 48 -35.02 -1.91 -6.19
CA LEU A 48 -34.18 -1.22 -5.22
C LEU A 48 -33.99 0.21 -5.73
N THR A 49 -34.64 1.17 -5.09
CA THR A 49 -34.53 2.61 -5.42
C THR A 49 -33.98 3.42 -4.24
N LEU A 50 -33.87 2.79 -3.06
CA LEU A 50 -33.46 3.43 -1.82
C LEU A 50 -32.12 2.87 -1.33
N TYR A 51 -31.37 3.69 -0.61
CA TYR A 51 -30.12 3.33 0.04
C TYR A 51 -30.20 3.68 1.52
N CYS A 52 -29.91 2.71 2.37
CA CYS A 52 -29.82 2.88 3.81
C CYS A 52 -28.36 3.15 4.18
N SER A 53 -28.08 4.35 4.69
CA SER A 53 -26.72 4.79 5.05
C SER A 53 -26.18 4.00 6.23
N ASP A 54 -27.02 3.70 7.23
CA ASP A 54 -26.61 2.99 8.44
C ASP A 54 -26.23 1.53 8.15
N CYS A 55 -26.99 0.87 7.27
CA CYS A 55 -26.70 -0.50 6.84
C CYS A 55 -25.70 -0.57 5.67
N SER A 56 -25.39 0.57 5.04
CA SER A 56 -24.64 0.65 3.79
C SER A 56 -25.17 -0.26 2.68
N GLN A 57 -26.49 -0.37 2.55
CA GLN A 57 -27.17 -1.32 1.66
C GLN A 57 -28.33 -0.68 0.90
N SER A 58 -28.58 -1.16 -0.33
CA SER A 58 -29.76 -0.78 -1.09
C SER A 58 -30.99 -1.55 -0.61
N CYS A 59 -32.13 -0.86 -0.52
CA CYS A 59 -33.39 -1.40 -0.06
C CYS A 59 -34.57 -0.96 -0.96
N CYS A 60 -35.70 -1.67 -0.89
CA CYS A 60 -36.93 -1.27 -1.58
C CYS A 60 -37.86 -0.50 -0.63
N THR A 61 -38.93 0.07 -1.17
CA THR A 61 -39.93 0.83 -0.39
C THR A 61 -40.58 -0.01 0.71
N LYS A 62 -40.86 -1.29 0.46
CA LYS A 62 -41.34 -2.22 1.51
C LYS A 62 -40.34 -2.47 2.62
N CYS A 63 -39.05 -2.57 2.31
CA CYS A 63 -38.00 -2.72 3.33
C CYS A 63 -37.92 -1.50 4.26
N LYS A 64 -38.14 -0.29 3.73
CA LYS A 64 -38.18 0.95 4.52
C LYS A 64 -39.31 0.96 5.55
N SER A 65 -40.48 0.42 5.18
CA SER A 65 -41.65 0.37 6.07
C SER A 65 -41.62 -0.79 7.07
N MET A 66 -40.71 -1.74 6.90
CA MET A 66 -40.54 -2.88 7.79
C MET A 66 -39.64 -2.53 8.97
N GLU A 67 -39.73 -3.28 10.07
CA GLU A 67 -38.89 -3.07 11.25
C GLU A 67 -37.38 -3.15 10.95
N CYS A 68 -36.99 -3.86 9.88
CA CYS A 68 -35.59 -4.03 9.45
C CYS A 68 -34.84 -2.71 9.20
N HIS A 69 -35.51 -1.68 8.69
CA HIS A 69 -34.90 -0.35 8.47
C HIS A 69 -35.68 0.79 9.17
N ARG A 70 -36.49 0.44 10.17
CA ARG A 70 -37.29 1.43 10.89
C ARG A 70 -36.36 2.37 11.68
N GLY A 71 -36.41 3.66 11.34
CA GLY A 71 -35.60 4.68 12.01
C GLY A 71 -34.18 4.84 11.44
N HIS A 72 -33.79 4.07 10.43
CA HIS A 72 -32.52 4.30 9.73
C HIS A 72 -32.63 5.46 8.75
N SER A 73 -31.50 6.11 8.48
CA SER A 73 -31.35 7.11 7.44
C SER A 73 -31.38 6.44 6.08
N ILE A 74 -32.40 6.79 5.29
CA ILE A 74 -32.65 6.23 3.97
C ILE A 74 -32.82 7.35 2.96
N ILE A 75 -32.00 7.34 1.93
CA ILE A 75 -31.99 8.29 0.82
C ILE A 75 -32.22 7.57 -0.52
N LEU A 76 -32.35 8.31 -1.61
CA LEU A 76 -32.39 7.70 -2.94
C LEU A 76 -31.02 7.14 -3.31
N ILE A 77 -31.02 6.05 -4.08
CA ILE A 77 -29.77 5.43 -4.57
C ILE A 77 -28.97 6.40 -5.44
N GLU A 78 -29.64 7.26 -6.21
CA GLU A 78 -28.98 8.22 -7.10
C GLU A 78 -28.18 9.25 -6.30
N ASP A 79 -28.78 9.79 -5.23
CA ASP A 79 -28.12 10.73 -4.32
C ASP A 79 -26.95 10.05 -3.60
N ALA A 80 -27.19 8.85 -3.04
CA ALA A 80 -26.15 8.07 -2.38
C ALA A 80 -24.98 7.75 -3.33
N TYR A 81 -25.27 7.43 -4.59
CA TYR A 81 -24.27 7.10 -5.58
C TYR A 81 -23.34 8.28 -5.86
N SER A 82 -23.89 9.49 -6.01
CA SER A 82 -23.09 10.70 -6.21
C SER A 82 -22.08 10.88 -5.07
N ASP A 83 -22.57 10.84 -3.83
CA ASP A 83 -21.74 11.07 -2.65
C ASP A 83 -20.70 9.97 -2.44
N LEU A 84 -21.10 8.70 -2.59
CA LEU A 84 -20.20 7.55 -2.48
C LEU A 84 -19.12 7.59 -3.56
N LYS A 85 -19.46 7.98 -4.79
CA LYS A 85 -18.51 8.11 -5.88
C LYS A 85 -17.47 9.18 -5.59
N ILE A 86 -17.90 10.35 -5.11
CA ILE A 86 -16.98 11.44 -4.74
C ILE A 86 -16.07 11.00 -3.60
N SER A 87 -16.64 10.41 -2.55
CA SER A 87 -15.89 9.91 -1.38
C SER A 87 -14.85 8.86 -1.77
N LEU A 88 -15.23 7.91 -2.63
CA LEU A 88 -14.35 6.88 -3.14
C LEU A 88 -13.22 7.48 -3.98
N ASN A 89 -13.54 8.41 -4.88
CA ASN A 89 -12.53 9.08 -5.71
C ASN A 89 -11.53 9.86 -4.85
N ASN A 90 -12.00 10.60 -3.86
CA ASN A 90 -11.15 11.32 -2.91
C ASN A 90 -10.24 10.38 -2.12
N SER A 91 -10.76 9.23 -1.71
CA SER A 91 -9.98 8.21 -0.98
C SER A 91 -8.90 7.61 -1.86
N LEU A 92 -9.21 7.33 -3.15
CA LEU A 92 -8.22 6.88 -4.12
C LEU A 92 -7.13 7.92 -4.35
N SER A 93 -7.50 9.19 -4.54
CA SER A 93 -6.52 10.28 -4.73
C SER A 93 -5.58 10.42 -3.52
N LYS A 94 -6.12 10.30 -2.30
CA LYS A 94 -5.29 10.30 -1.08
C LYS A 94 -4.33 9.12 -1.07
N LEU A 95 -4.81 7.92 -1.41
CA LEU A 95 -3.99 6.72 -1.46
C LEU A 95 -2.85 6.87 -2.48
N ASP A 96 -3.14 7.32 -3.69
CA ASP A 96 -2.15 7.56 -4.75
C ASP A 96 -1.07 8.56 -4.31
N ASN A 97 -1.48 9.67 -3.68
CA ASN A 97 -0.56 10.67 -3.14
C ASN A 97 0.35 10.08 -2.05
N THR A 98 -0.22 9.30 -1.12
CA THR A 98 0.58 8.64 -0.08
C THR A 98 1.55 7.62 -0.68
N GLN A 99 1.13 6.87 -1.70
CA GLN A 99 1.99 5.92 -2.40
C GLN A 99 3.13 6.64 -3.13
N ALA A 100 2.85 7.74 -3.82
CA ALA A 100 3.86 8.57 -4.48
C ALA A 100 4.86 9.14 -3.49
N HIS A 101 4.40 9.63 -2.33
CA HIS A 101 5.25 10.16 -1.28
C HIS A 101 6.18 9.08 -0.69
N VAL A 102 5.62 7.91 -0.34
CA VAL A 102 6.38 6.79 0.21
C VAL A 102 7.42 6.28 -0.80
N THR A 103 7.04 6.09 -2.06
CA THR A 103 7.96 5.62 -3.11
C THR A 103 9.10 6.60 -3.36
N THR A 104 8.79 7.90 -3.39
CA THR A 104 9.81 8.96 -3.53
C THR A 104 10.77 8.98 -2.35
N SER A 105 10.24 8.91 -1.12
CA SER A 105 11.05 8.88 0.10
C SER A 105 11.99 7.67 0.13
N LEU A 106 11.48 6.48 -0.21
CA LEU A 106 12.29 5.25 -0.31
C LEU A 106 13.36 5.33 -1.39
N LYS A 107 13.06 5.99 -2.53
CA LYS A 107 14.05 6.22 -3.58
C LYS A 107 15.17 7.14 -3.08
N CYS A 108 14.83 8.27 -2.47
CA CYS A 108 15.81 9.20 -1.91
C CYS A 108 16.69 8.54 -0.85
N GLN A 109 16.09 7.78 0.09
CA GLN A 109 16.86 7.03 1.09
C GLN A 109 17.84 6.04 0.44
N ARG A 110 17.39 5.32 -0.60
CA ARG A 110 18.25 4.39 -1.33
C ARG A 110 19.41 5.12 -2.01
N ASP A 111 19.17 6.26 -2.63
CA ASP A 111 20.21 7.01 -3.34
C ASP A 111 21.23 7.60 -2.36
N ASN A 112 20.77 8.16 -1.23
CA ASN A 112 21.65 8.63 -0.15
C ASN A 112 22.55 7.51 0.40
N LEU A 113 22.00 6.29 0.57
CA LEU A 113 22.78 5.15 1.03
C LEU A 113 23.86 4.73 0.01
N LYS A 114 23.55 4.78 -1.29
CA LYS A 114 24.52 4.51 -2.35
C LYS A 114 25.62 5.55 -2.37
N ASP A 115 25.29 6.83 -2.26
CA ASP A 115 26.26 7.91 -2.23
C ASP A 115 27.20 7.79 -1.02
N MET A 116 26.65 7.42 0.15
CA MET A 116 27.45 7.13 1.33
C MET A 116 28.39 5.94 1.11
N GLN A 117 27.91 4.87 0.48
CA GLN A 117 28.74 3.69 0.15
C GLN A 117 29.89 4.04 -0.80
N VAL A 118 29.64 4.90 -1.80
CA VAL A 118 30.67 5.40 -2.72
C VAL A 118 31.70 6.22 -1.93
N GLY A 119 31.27 7.12 -1.05
CA GLY A 119 32.16 7.91 -0.20
C GLY A 119 33.06 7.06 0.69
N ILE A 120 32.51 6.02 1.32
CA ILE A 120 33.28 5.05 2.12
C ILE A 120 34.35 4.37 1.25
N THR A 121 33.97 3.90 0.06
CA THR A 121 34.88 3.18 -0.85
C THR A 121 36.02 4.08 -1.31
N LEU A 122 35.74 5.33 -1.67
CA LEU A 122 36.75 6.31 -2.08
C LEU A 122 37.72 6.63 -0.93
N THR A 123 37.20 6.80 0.28
CA THR A 123 38.02 7.08 1.48
C THR A 123 38.95 5.91 1.77
N TYR A 124 38.43 4.68 1.76
CA TYR A 124 39.21 3.46 1.96
C TYR A 124 40.33 3.34 0.91
N ASN A 125 40.01 3.50 -0.37
CA ASN A 125 40.99 3.40 -1.46
C ASN A 125 42.07 4.48 -1.35
N GLY A 126 41.69 5.71 -0.96
CA GLY A 126 42.64 6.80 -0.73
C GLY A 126 43.61 6.51 0.42
N LEU A 127 43.11 6.04 1.56
CA LEU A 127 43.95 5.65 2.71
C LEU A 127 44.89 4.50 2.34
N LEU A 128 44.37 3.49 1.63
CA LEU A 128 45.17 2.36 1.17
C LEU A 128 46.31 2.83 0.25
N LEU A 129 46.03 3.75 -0.67
CA LEU A 129 47.04 4.32 -1.56
C LEU A 129 48.11 5.09 -0.77
N GLN A 130 47.72 5.88 0.22
CA GLN A 130 48.67 6.59 1.10
C GLN A 130 49.59 5.62 1.84
N ILE A 131 49.04 4.56 2.43
CA ILE A 131 49.81 3.52 3.13
C ILE A 131 50.79 2.84 2.16
N VAL A 132 50.32 2.41 0.98
CA VAL A 132 51.18 1.77 -0.03
C VAL A 132 52.29 2.70 -0.49
N THR A 133 51.98 3.99 -0.67
CA THR A 133 52.95 5.01 -1.08
C THR A 133 54.02 5.22 -0.02
N TYR A 134 53.62 5.30 1.25
CA TYR A 134 54.52 5.39 2.40
C TYR A 134 55.43 4.16 2.51
N MET A 135 54.88 2.95 2.40
CA MET A 135 55.68 1.72 2.48
C MET A 135 56.69 1.62 1.33
N LYS A 136 56.31 2.05 0.12
CA LYS A 136 57.23 2.11 -1.03
C LYS A 136 58.38 3.09 -0.80
N SER A 137 58.10 4.30 -0.29
CA SER A 137 59.16 5.28 -0.02
C SER A 137 60.12 4.80 1.06
N TYR A 138 59.62 4.15 2.11
CA TYR A 138 60.43 3.55 3.17
C TYR A 138 61.38 2.46 2.63
N LEU A 139 60.86 1.51 1.84
CA LEU A 139 61.68 0.44 1.26
C LEU A 139 62.78 0.98 0.34
N MET A 140 62.44 1.94 -0.54
CA MET A 140 63.42 2.56 -1.44
C MET A 140 64.51 3.32 -0.68
N GLY A 141 64.17 3.98 0.43
CA GLY A 141 65.15 4.65 1.30
C GLY A 141 66.12 3.68 1.99
N THR A 142 65.66 2.49 2.36
CA THR A 142 66.55 1.48 2.98
C THR A 142 67.53 0.84 1.99
N LEU A 143 67.13 0.64 0.73
CA LEU A 143 67.96 0.04 -0.32
C LEU A 143 69.07 0.97 -0.82
N THR A 144 68.82 2.28 -0.87
CA THR A 144 69.83 3.28 -1.26
C THR A 144 70.89 3.48 -0.17
N THR A 145 70.53 3.31 1.10
CA THR A 145 71.45 3.45 2.23
C THR A 145 72.38 2.23 2.35
N SER A 146 71.93 1.02 1.96
CA SER A 146 72.76 -0.20 1.96
C SER A 146 73.74 -0.30 0.78
N TYR A 147 73.62 0.55 -0.25
CA TYR A 147 74.49 0.55 -1.44
C TYR A 147 75.56 1.66 -1.41
N ASN A 148 75.58 2.51 -0.38
CA ASN A 148 76.54 3.61 -0.21
C ASN A 148 77.52 3.39 0.95
N TYR A 149 77.74 2.13 1.35
CA TYR A 149 78.77 1.69 2.30
C TYR A 149 79.71 0.68 1.64
#